data_AF-A0A367LUQ6-F1
#
_entry.id   AF-A0A367LUQ6-F1
#
_cell.length_a   1.000
_cell.length_b   1.000
_cell.length_c   1.000
_cell.angle_alpha   90.00
_cell.angle_beta   90.00
_cell.angle_gamma   90.00
#
_symmetry.space_group_name_H-M   'P 1'
#
loop_
_entity.id
_entity.type
_entity.pdbx_description
1 polymer ?
#
loop_
_entity_poly.entity_id
_entity_poly.type
_entity_poly.pdbx_seq_one_letter_code
_entity_poly.pdbx_strand_id
1 'polypeptide(L)'
;LRQGIARQPAEDSALYQGFLRRHGICDVVEVLAHAHQRPVAALSLLRDARLGAFSDQELRQLRALHGLMELAAQACATPTASA
;
A
#
# COMPACT_ATOMS: atom_id res chain seq x y z
N LEU A 1 -6.87 -2.47 -1.37
CA LEU A 1 -5.58 -3.03 -1.86
C LEU A 1 -5.14 -2.47 -3.23
N ARG A 2 -6.04 -1.96 -4.09
CA ARG A 2 -5.66 -1.25 -5.33
C ARG A 2 -5.98 0.26 -5.30
N GLN A 3 -5.88 0.90 -4.14
CA GLN A 3 -6.48 2.23 -3.91
C GLN A 3 -5.50 3.42 -4.02
N GLY A 4 -4.19 3.17 -4.11
CA GLY A 4 -3.17 4.23 -4.16
C GLY A 4 -3.09 5.02 -5.45
N ILE A 5 -3.30 4.35 -6.57
CA ILE A 5 -3.15 4.95 -7.91
C ILE A 5 -4.32 5.92 -8.22
N ALA A 6 -5.49 5.71 -7.61
CA ALA A 6 -6.71 6.44 -7.93
C ALA A 6 -6.80 7.87 -7.32
N ARG A 7 -5.84 8.29 -6.50
CA ARG A 7 -5.89 9.57 -5.76
C ARG A 7 -4.76 10.56 -6.06
N GLN A 8 -3.85 10.25 -6.98
CA GLN A 8 -2.69 11.13 -7.25
C GLN A 8 -2.99 12.18 -8.33
N PRO A 9 -2.48 13.43 -8.17
CA PRO A 9 -2.55 14.45 -9.21
C PRO A 9 -1.83 13.99 -10.50
N ALA A 10 -2.27 14.53 -11.65
CA ALA A 10 -1.88 14.02 -12.97
C ALA A 10 -0.36 14.08 -13.27
N GLU A 11 0.36 15.04 -12.68
CA GLU A 11 1.82 15.18 -12.86
C GLU A 11 2.61 14.11 -12.09
N ASP A 12 2.21 13.82 -10.85
CA ASP A 12 2.78 12.72 -10.05
C ASP A 12 2.53 11.37 -10.71
N SER A 13 1.40 11.24 -11.40
CA SER A 13 1.06 10.04 -12.19
C SER A 13 2.07 9.80 -13.32
N ALA A 14 2.60 10.84 -13.97
CA ALA A 14 3.55 10.68 -15.07
C ALA A 14 4.94 10.24 -14.58
N LEU A 15 5.43 10.85 -13.49
CA LEU A 15 6.67 10.44 -12.82
C LEU A 15 6.58 9.00 -12.31
N TYR A 16 5.47 8.67 -11.65
CA TYR A 16 5.22 7.33 -11.12
C TYR A 16 5.11 6.28 -12.24
N GLN A 17 4.34 6.55 -13.30
CA GLN A 17 4.27 5.66 -14.47
C GLN A 17 5.63 5.51 -15.17
N GLY A 18 6.42 6.58 -15.23
CA GLY A 18 7.80 6.54 -15.74
C GLY A 18 8.71 5.62 -14.92
N PHE A 19 8.61 5.68 -13.60
CA PHE A 19 9.30 4.78 -12.67
C PHE A 19 8.87 3.32 -12.89
N LEU A 20 7.56 3.03 -12.92
CA LEU A 20 7.05 1.67 -13.12
C LEU A 20 7.57 1.07 -14.43
N ARG A 21 7.49 1.84 -15.52
CA ARG A 21 7.99 1.41 -16.84
C ARG A 21 9.49 1.19 -16.85
N ARG A 22 10.28 2.11 -16.27
CA ARG A 22 11.75 2.01 -16.23
C ARG A 22 12.21 0.76 -15.50
N HIS A 23 11.50 0.38 -14.44
CA HIS A 23 11.84 -0.79 -13.62
C HIS A 23 11.09 -2.07 -14.05
N GLY A 24 10.34 -2.04 -15.16
CA GLY A 24 9.63 -3.20 -15.68
C GLY A 24 8.57 -3.75 -14.73
N ILE A 25 7.98 -2.89 -13.90
CA ILE A 25 6.95 -3.26 -12.94
C ILE A 25 5.66 -3.56 -13.69
N CYS A 26 5.14 -4.77 -13.52
CA CYS A 26 3.94 -5.26 -14.20
C CYS A 26 2.71 -5.25 -13.30
N ASP A 27 2.87 -5.25 -11.98
CA ASP A 27 1.76 -5.19 -11.03
C ASP A 27 2.20 -4.48 -9.74
N VAL A 28 1.26 -3.75 -9.14
CA VAL A 28 1.47 -3.00 -7.89
C VAL A 28 0.27 -3.18 -6.98
N VAL A 29 0.56 -3.50 -5.72
CA VAL A 29 -0.44 -3.59 -4.66
C VAL A 29 -0.06 -2.64 -3.54
N GLU A 30 -1.03 -1.87 -3.05
CA GLU A 30 -0.84 -0.97 -1.92
C GLU A 30 -1.74 -1.35 -0.75
N VAL A 31 -1.10 -1.50 0.40
CA VAL A 31 -1.75 -1.76 1.69
C VAL A 31 -1.69 -0.47 2.50
N LEU A 32 -2.85 0.16 2.74
CA LEU A 32 -2.94 1.43 3.47
C LEU A 32 -3.53 1.20 4.86
N ALA A 33 -2.77 1.49 5.91
CA ALA A 33 -3.25 1.44 7.27
C ALA A 33 -3.80 2.80 7.71
N HIS A 34 -4.94 2.76 8.39
CA HIS A 34 -5.62 3.95 8.87
C HIS A 34 -5.68 3.97 10.40
N ALA A 35 -5.50 5.14 10.99
CA ALA A 35 -5.83 5.41 12.38
C ALA A 35 -6.79 6.61 12.43
N HIS A 36 -7.87 6.49 13.21
CA HIS A 36 -8.92 7.52 13.28
C HIS A 36 -9.42 7.98 11.88
N GLN A 37 -9.61 7.02 10.96
CA GLN A 37 -9.99 7.24 9.56
C GLN A 37 -9.00 8.05 8.70
N ARG A 38 -7.80 8.34 9.22
CA ARG A 38 -6.72 8.98 8.46
C ARG A 38 -5.69 7.93 8.05
N PRO A 39 -5.22 7.89 6.80
CA PRO A 39 -4.12 7.03 6.42
C PRO A 39 -2.86 7.49 7.16
N VAL A 40 -2.21 6.58 7.90
CA VAL A 40 -1.02 6.89 8.70
C VAL A 40 0.20 6.08 8.25
N ALA A 41 -0.01 4.98 7.54
CA ALA A 41 1.06 4.21 6.93
C ALA A 41 0.57 3.58 5.62
N ALA A 42 1.49 3.40 4.68
CA ALA A 42 1.25 2.67 3.44
C ALA A 42 2.44 1.76 3.14
N LEU A 43 2.14 0.58 2.59
CA LEU A 43 3.13 -0.35 2.05
C LEU A 43 2.82 -0.60 0.59
N SER A 44 3.74 -0.21 -0.29
CA SER A 44 3.66 -0.49 -1.72
C SER A 44 4.49 -1.72 -2.06
N LEU A 45 3.87 -2.72 -2.65
CA LEU A 45 4.50 -3.93 -3.13
C LEU A 45 4.48 -3.91 -4.66
N LEU A 46 5.66 -4.02 -5.26
CA LEU A 46 5.86 -3.92 -6.70
C LEU A 46 6.39 -5.26 -7.20
N ARG A 47 5.84 -5.74 -8.32
CA ARG A 47 6.34 -6.94 -9.00
C ARG A 47 6.79 -6.61 -10.40
N ASP A 48 7.94 -7.16 -10.78
CA ASP A 48 8.41 -7.16 -12.15
C ASP A 48 7.97 -8.43 -12.90
N ALA A 49 8.27 -8.47 -14.19
CA ALA A 49 7.89 -9.58 -15.06
C ALA A 49 8.40 -10.96 -14.60
N ARG A 50 9.45 -11.04 -13.78
CA ARG A 50 9.98 -12.32 -13.27
C ARG A 50 9.08 -12.94 -12.20
N LEU A 51 8.39 -12.10 -11.43
CA LEU A 51 7.47 -12.52 -10.38
C LEU A 51 6.00 -12.59 -10.86
N GLY A 52 5.68 -11.92 -11.97
CA GLY A 52 4.34 -11.89 -12.53
C GLY A 52 3.36 -11.06 -11.68
N ALA A 53 2.08 -11.04 -12.08
CA ALA A 53 1.04 -10.34 -11.32
C ALA A 53 0.74 -11.07 -9.99
N PHE A 54 0.19 -10.34 -9.01
CA PHE A 54 -0.31 -10.96 -7.78
C PHE A 54 -1.54 -11.83 -8.07
N SER A 55 -1.53 -13.07 -7.60
CA SER A 55 -2.68 -13.95 -7.65
C SER A 55 -3.74 -13.56 -6.62
N ASP A 56 -4.99 -13.97 -6.84
CA ASP A 56 -6.07 -13.73 -5.87
C ASP A 56 -5.79 -14.34 -4.49
N GLN A 57 -5.04 -15.44 -4.44
CA GLN A 57 -4.63 -16.06 -3.19
C GLN A 57 -3.63 -15.18 -2.42
N GLU A 58 -2.63 -14.62 -3.11
CA GLU A 58 -1.66 -13.71 -2.51
C GLU A 58 -2.34 -12.41 -2.06
N LEU A 59 -3.29 -11.89 -2.84
CA LEU A 59 -4.10 -10.74 -2.44
C LEU A 59 -4.92 -11.02 -1.17
N ARG A 60 -5.47 -12.24 -1.03
CA ARG A 60 -6.14 -12.66 0.22
C ARG A 60 -5.17 -12.74 1.40
N GLN A 61 -3.93 -13.19 1.20
CA GLN A 61 -2.92 -13.20 2.27
C GLN A 61 -2.52 -11.77 2.69
N LEU A 62 -2.41 -10.84 1.73
CA LEU A 62 -2.16 -9.43 2.00
C LEU A 62 -3.30 -8.77 2.81
N ARG A 63 -4.51 -9.32 2.76
CA ARG A 63 -5.63 -8.89 3.62
C ARG A 63 -5.34 -9.13 5.10
N ALA A 64 -4.68 -10.23 5.45
CA ALA A 64 -4.30 -10.51 6.83
C ALA A 64 -3.22 -9.53 7.31
N LEU A 65 -2.22 -9.26 6.46
CA LEU A 65 -1.20 -8.24 6.72
C LEU A 65 -1.83 -6.85 6.93
N HIS A 66 -2.81 -6.49 6.11
CA HIS A 66 -3.54 -5.23 6.25
C HIS A 66 -4.17 -5.09 7.64
N GLY A 67 -4.82 -6.14 8.16
CA GLY A 67 -5.41 -6.11 9.50
C GLY A 67 -4.37 -5.90 10.61
N LEU A 68 -3.19 -6.53 10.49
CA LEU A 68 -2.09 -6.32 11.44
C LEU A 68 -1.55 -4.89 11.37
N MET A 69 -1.40 -4.33 10.16
CA MET A 69 -0.97 -2.95 9.99
C MET A 69 -2.00 -1.96 10.54
N GLU A 70 -3.30 -2.22 10.36
CA GLU A 70 -4.38 -1.41 10.96
C GLU A 70 -4.33 -1.44 12.49
N LEU A 71 -4.10 -2.60 13.10
CA LEU A 71 -3.96 -2.72 14.56
C LEU A 71 -2.73 -1.94 15.07
N ALA A 72 -1.59 -2.09 14.42
CA ALA A 72 -0.37 -1.36 14.77
C ALA A 72 -0.55 0.16 14.61
N ALA A 73 -1.18 0.59 13.52
CA ALA A 73 -1.49 1.99 13.26
C ALA A 73 -2.37 2.60 14.37
N GLN A 74 -3.38 1.87 14.83
CA GLN A 74 -4.24 2.30 15.95
C GLN A 74 -3.46 2.40 17.26
N ALA A 75 -2.59 1.42 17.56
CA ALA A 75 -1.77 1.42 18.76
C ALA A 75 -0.79 2.60 18.78
N CYS A 76 -0.15 2.93 17.64
CA CYS A 76 0.77 4.06 17.54
C CYS A 76 0.06 5.43 17.55
N ALA A 77 -1.21 5.49 17.13
CA ALA A 77 -1.99 6.73 17.12
C ALA A 77 -2.63 7.06 18.48
N THR A 78 -2.75 6.07 19.36
CA THR A 78 -3.18 6.30 20.74
C THR A 78 -2.01 6.98 21.46
N PRO A 79 -2.13 8.25 21.89
CA PRO A 79 -1.09 8.85 22.71
C PRO A 79 -1.00 7.99 23.96
N THR A 80 0.20 7.48 24.28
CA THR A 80 0.48 6.99 25.63
C THR A 80 0.10 8.13 26.56
N ALA A 81 -1.04 8.01 27.24
CA ALA A 81 -1.42 8.95 28.27
C ALA A 81 -0.38 8.79 29.37
N SER A 82 0.61 9.69 29.38
CA SER A 82 1.55 9.80 30.47
C SER A 82 0.75 10.10 31.74
N ALA A 83 0.79 9.14 32.67
CA ALA A 83 0.33 9.27 34.04
C ALA A 83 1.20 10.27 34.83
#